data_AF-H6SLU0-F1
#
_entry.id   AF-H6SLU0-F1
#
_cell.length_a   1.000
_cell.length_b   1.000
_cell.length_c   1.000
_cell.angle_alpha   90.00
_cell.angle_beta   90.00
_cell.angle_gamma   90.00
#
_symmetry.space_group_name_H-M   'P 1'
#
loop_
_entity.id
_entity.type
_entity.pdbx_description
1 polymer ?
#
loop_
_entity_poly.entity_id
_entity_poly.type
_entity_poly.pdbx_seq_one_letter_code
_entity_poly.pdbx_strand_id
1 'polypeptide(L)' 'MLIGSTASAPVGPTLRVSDLPLPHRIIPDGSILSDPRDPARLSVFLDARGRIARLECQ' A
#
# COMPACT_ATOMS: atom_id res chain seq x y z
N MET A 1 -16.01 -21.51 -16.02
CA MET A 1 -16.58 -20.73 -14.92
C MET A 1 -15.86 -21.17 -13.64
N LEU A 2 -14.86 -20.41 -13.16
CA LEU A 2 -14.14 -20.73 -11.92
C LEU A 2 -14.77 -19.94 -10.77
N ILE A 3 -15.86 -20.50 -10.24
CA ILE A 3 -16.44 -20.09 -8.95
C ILE A 3 -15.47 -20.62 -7.87
N GLY A 4 -14.93 -19.74 -7.03
CA GLY A 4 -14.26 -20.18 -5.80
C GLY A 4 -12.80 -19.78 -5.60
N SER A 5 -12.25 -18.79 -6.31
CA SER A 5 -11.01 -18.14 -5.83
C SER A 5 -11.35 -17.27 -4.62
N THR A 6 -11.61 -17.90 -3.47
CA THR A 6 -11.43 -17.24 -2.18
C THR A 6 -9.94 -16.98 -2.07
N ALA A 7 -9.50 -15.82 -2.58
CA ALA A 7 -8.18 -15.30 -2.27
C ALA A 7 -8.06 -15.37 -0.76
N SER A 8 -7.25 -16.31 -0.27
CA SER A 8 -7.11 -16.62 1.15
C SER A 8 -6.93 -15.30 1.88
N ALA A 9 -7.90 -14.97 2.74
CA ALA A 9 -7.83 -13.73 3.51
C ALA A 9 -6.49 -13.74 4.26
N PRO A 10 -5.71 -12.64 4.24
CA PRO A 10 -4.38 -12.66 4.84
C PRO A 10 -4.52 -13.07 6.31
N VAL A 11 -3.87 -14.17 6.71
CA VAL A 11 -3.90 -14.65 8.08
C VAL A 11 -2.95 -13.77 8.90
N GLY A 12 -3.52 -12.75 9.56
CA GLY A 12 -2.78 -11.80 10.37
C GLY A 12 -3.44 -10.42 10.44
N PRO A 13 -2.88 -9.48 11.22
CA PRO A 13 -3.32 -8.10 11.22
C PRO A 13 -3.20 -7.54 9.80
N THR A 14 -4.32 -7.12 9.23
CA THR A 14 -4.39 -6.53 7.90
C THR A 14 -4.65 -5.04 8.03
N LEU A 15 -3.76 -4.25 7.46
CA LEU A 15 -3.90 -2.80 7.39
C LEU A 15 -4.53 -2.47 6.04
N ARG A 16 -5.73 -1.88 6.02
CA ARG A 16 -6.29 -1.38 4.76
C ARG A 16 -5.71 0.00 4.49
N VAL A 17 -5.48 0.30 3.22
CA VAL A 17 -5.01 1.63 2.82
C VAL A 17 -5.98 2.73 3.25
N SER A 18 -7.28 2.43 3.29
CA SER A 18 -8.32 3.33 3.78
C SER A 18 -8.24 3.65 5.28
N ASP A 19 -7.56 2.81 6.07
CA ASP A 19 -7.39 3.02 7.52
C ASP A 19 -6.15 3.89 7.83
N LEU A 20 -5.44 4.35 6.80
CA LEU A 20 -4.22 5.14 6.96
C LEU A 20 -4.52 6.62 7.20
N PRO A 21 -3.71 7.30 8.02
CA PRO A 21 -3.85 8.73 8.26
C PRO A 21 -3.72 9.52 6.95
N LEU A 22 -4.58 10.53 6.78
CA LEU A 22 -4.47 11.48 5.69
C LEU A 22 -3.52 12.63 6.09
N PRO A 23 -2.71 13.19 5.16
CA PRO A 23 -2.58 12.79 3.76
C PRO A 23 -1.67 11.57 3.59
N HIS A 24 -2.10 10.59 2.77
CA HIS A 24 -1.24 9.49 2.34
C HIS A 24 -1.26 9.34 0.82
N ARG A 25 -0.17 8.79 0.26
CA ARG A 25 -0.05 8.43 -1.15
C ARG A 25 0.30 6.96 -1.31
N ILE A 26 -0.21 6.36 -2.37
CA ILE A 26 0.05 4.98 -2.74
C ILE A 26 1.07 4.97 -3.86
N ILE A 27 2.14 4.20 -3.69
CA ILE A 27 3.27 4.11 -4.62
C ILE A 27 3.36 2.65 -5.08
N PRO A 28 2.92 2.34 -6.30
CA PRO A 28 3.07 1.02 -6.89
C PRO A 28 4.54 0.62 -7.04
N ASP A 29 4.80 -0.68 -7.03
CA ASP A 29 6.14 -1.23 -7.31
C ASP A 29 6.70 -0.71 -8.64
N GLY A 30 7.95 -0.30 -8.64
CA GLY A 30 8.62 0.30 -9.82
C GLY A 30 8.26 1.76 -10.12
N SER A 31 7.44 2.43 -9.30
CA SER A 31 7.13 3.85 -9.50
C SER A 31 8.33 4.74 -9.17
N ILE A 32 8.68 5.64 -10.09
CA ILE A 32 9.72 6.65 -9.86
C ILE A 32 9.07 7.83 -9.12
N LEU A 33 9.54 8.09 -7.90
CA LEU A 33 9.11 9.23 -7.10
C LEU A 33 9.82 10.50 -7.59
N SER A 34 9.07 11.44 -8.15
CA SER A 34 9.57 12.77 -8.53
C SER A 34 9.10 13.89 -7.59
N ASP A 35 8.23 13.58 -6.63
CA ASP A 35 7.66 14.56 -5.69
C ASP A 35 8.67 14.91 -4.57
N PRO A 36 8.69 16.17 -4.08
CA PRO A 36 9.46 16.58 -2.92
C PRO A 36 9.09 15.76 -1.66
N ARG A 37 10.07 15.55 -0.79
CA ARG A 37 9.88 14.92 0.52
C ARG A 37 8.92 15.78 1.36
N ASP A 38 7.84 15.17 1.84
CA ASP A 38 6.83 15.80 2.69
C ASP A 38 6.67 14.96 3.98
N PRO A 39 7.17 15.44 5.13
CA PRO A 39 7.18 14.67 6.37
C PRO A 39 5.80 14.53 7.00
N ALA A 40 4.85 15.37 6.57
CA ALA A 40 3.46 15.27 6.99
C ALA A 40 2.68 14.23 6.17
N ARG A 41 3.27 13.63 5.12
CA ARG A 41 2.59 12.72 4.20
C ARG A 41 3.14 11.30 4.28
N LEU A 42 2.23 10.35 4.56
CA LEU A 42 2.57 8.93 4.59
C LEU A 42 2.68 8.39 3.16
N SER A 43 3.80 7.75 2.85
CA SER A 43 4.06 7.04 1.60
C SER A 43 3.87 5.53 1.80
N VAL A 44 2.95 4.95 1.03
CA VAL A 44 2.58 3.53 1.09
C VAL A 44 3.11 2.84 -0.15
N PHE A 45 4.16 2.04 0.00
CA PHE A 45 4.74 1.29 -1.09
C PHE A 45 4.07 -0.07 -1.21
N LEU A 46 3.62 -0.39 -2.41
CA LEU A 46 3.01 -1.69 -2.72
C LEU A 46 4.02 -2.60 -3.42
N ASP A 47 3.92 -3.92 -3.18
CA ASP A 47 4.59 -4.94 -3.99
C ASP A 47 3.85 -5.16 -5.32
N ALA A 48 4.46 -5.93 -6.24
CA ALA A 48 3.86 -6.31 -7.51
C ALA A 48 2.53 -7.09 -7.38
N ARG A 49 2.16 -7.54 -6.17
CA ARG A 49 0.90 -8.25 -5.88
C ARG A 49 -0.13 -7.31 -5.23
N GLY A 50 0.16 -6.02 -5.13
CA GLY A 50 -0.71 -5.00 -4.54
C GLY A 50 -0.76 -5.02 -3.02
N ARG A 51 0.17 -5.71 -2.35
CA ARG A 51 0.26 -5.75 -0.88
C ARG A 51 1.18 -4.64 -0.38
N ILE A 52 0.93 -4.16 0.83
CA ILE A 52 1.80 -3.16 1.47
C ILE A 52 3.17 -3.80 1.73
N ALA A 53 4.20 -3.30 1.05
CA ALA A 53 5.57 -3.71 1.21
C ALA A 53 6.32 -2.85 2.24
N ARG A 54 6.05 -1.54 2.25
CA ARG A 54 6.72 -0.56 3.10
C ARG A 54 5.84 0.66 3.36
N LEU A 55 5.97 1.25 4.55
CA LEU A 55 5.35 2.50 4.97
C LEU A 55 6.46 3.48 5.38
N GLU A 56 6.41 4.72 4.91
CA GLU A 56 7.44 5.73 5.18
C GLU A 56 6.86 7.14 5.22
N CYS A 57 7.25 7.93 6.22
CA CYS A 57 7.07 9.39 6.20
C CYS A 57 8.39 10.02 5.75
N GLN A 58 8.35 10.92 4.77
CA GLN A 58 9.55 11.41 4.08
C GLN A 58 10.13 12.69 4.63
#